data_AF-A0A1J5P2Z5-F1
#
_entry.id   AF-A0A1J5P2Z5-F1
#
_cell.length_a   1.000
_cell.length_b   1.000
_cell.length_c   1.000
_cell.angle_alpha   90.00
_cell.angle_beta   90.00
_cell.angle_gamma   90.00
#
_symmetry.space_group_name_H-M   'P 1'
#
loop_
_entity.id
_entity.type
_entity.pdbx_description
1 polymer ?
#
loop_
_entity_poly.entity_id
_entity_poly.type
_entity_poly.pdbx_seq_one_letter_code
_entity_poly.pdbx_strand_id
1 'polypeptide(L)'
;MDAHLIEQWNATVGPDDTVYCIGDFCYMPGDTAIALAQMNGKKILICGNHDPMFKLMQGTQQQKEDAHGLALQCGFDDLHWQHTMRIEGIGQVKLSHFPYLPPKDAPEDQQRYLELRPKPTGENLLLHGHVHSYWQCQQDAGKPLMINVGIDVWGLRPVSEVALVSLFQKAGQP
;
A
#
# COMPACT_ATOMS: atom_id res chain seq x y z
N MET A 1 -11.60 12.78 2.04
CA MET A 1 -11.81 11.50 2.75
C MET A 1 -13.14 11.57 3.48
N ASP A 2 -13.95 10.52 3.47
CA ASP A 2 -15.24 10.46 4.17
C ASP A 2 -15.03 10.31 5.70
N ALA A 3 -15.87 10.94 6.51
CA ALA A 3 -15.83 10.83 7.98
C ALA A 3 -15.95 9.38 8.47
N HIS A 4 -16.74 8.55 7.76
CA HIS A 4 -16.87 7.13 8.07
C HIS A 4 -15.54 6.38 7.92
N LEU A 5 -14.74 6.70 6.90
CA LEU A 5 -13.43 6.06 6.71
C LEU A 5 -12.44 6.45 7.82
N ILE A 6 -12.48 7.70 8.29
CA ILE A 6 -11.66 8.16 9.41
C ILE A 6 -12.06 7.44 10.70
N GLU A 7 -13.37 7.25 10.94
CA GLU A 7 -13.85 6.47 12.08
C GLU A 7 -13.37 5.00 12.01
N GLN A 8 -13.53 4.33 10.87
CA GLN A 8 -13.07 2.95 10.69
C GLN A 8 -11.55 2.81 10.86
N TRP A 9 -10.79 3.82 10.40
CA TRP A 9 -9.36 3.89 10.63
C TRP A 9 -9.05 3.98 12.12
N ASN A 10 -9.61 4.96 12.82
CA ASN A 10 -9.34 5.22 14.24
C ASN A 10 -9.85 4.10 15.16
N ALA A 11 -10.83 3.31 14.73
CA ALA A 11 -11.26 2.10 15.44
C ALA A 11 -10.25 0.95 15.35
N THR A 12 -9.32 0.99 14.38
CA THR A 12 -8.32 -0.06 14.13
C THR A 12 -6.91 0.39 14.53
N VAL A 13 -6.59 1.66 14.34
CA VAL A 13 -5.26 2.24 14.48
C VAL A 13 -5.21 3.09 15.76
N GLY A 14 -4.30 2.74 16.66
CA GLY A 14 -3.95 3.51 17.84
C GLY A 14 -3.01 4.69 17.53
N PRO A 15 -2.89 5.68 18.42
CA PRO A 15 -2.08 6.87 18.19
C PRO A 15 -0.58 6.58 18.02
N ASP A 16 -0.08 5.50 18.63
CA ASP A 16 1.33 5.10 18.59
C ASP A 16 1.65 4.08 17.49
N ASP A 17 0.64 3.62 16.75
CA ASP A 17 0.81 2.65 15.68
C ASP A 17 1.51 3.28 14.47
N THR A 18 2.16 2.44 13.67
CA THR A 18 2.68 2.83 12.35
C THR A 18 1.88 2.13 11.28
N VAL A 19 1.40 2.90 10.31
CA VAL A 19 0.60 2.40 9.19
C VAL A 19 1.33 2.68 7.88
N TYR A 20 1.50 1.62 7.10
CA TYR A 20 1.99 1.71 5.73
C TYR A 20 0.80 1.83 4.78
N CYS A 21 0.58 3.02 4.23
CA CYS A 21 -0.46 3.29 3.23
C CYS A 21 0.03 2.83 1.86
N ILE A 22 -0.50 1.74 1.31
CA ILE A 22 -0.01 1.14 0.05
C ILE A 22 -0.69 1.74 -1.19
N GLY A 23 -0.45 3.04 -1.36
CA GLY A 23 -0.76 3.86 -2.54
C GLY A 23 -2.19 4.34 -2.64
N ASP A 24 -2.39 5.28 -3.57
CA ASP A 24 -3.68 5.90 -3.93
C ASP A 24 -4.43 6.48 -2.73
N PHE A 25 -3.67 7.00 -1.76
CA PHE A 25 -4.22 7.60 -0.55
C PHE A 25 -4.51 9.09 -0.77
N CYS A 26 -3.70 9.75 -1.59
CA CYS A 26 -3.70 11.18 -1.77
C CYS A 26 -4.10 11.56 -3.20
N TYR A 27 -5.38 11.85 -3.43
CA TYR A 27 -5.80 12.42 -4.72
C TYR A 27 -5.57 13.95 -4.78
N MET A 28 -5.88 14.65 -3.68
CA MET A 28 -5.71 16.11 -3.55
C MET A 28 -4.95 16.45 -2.26
N PRO A 29 -3.73 17.02 -2.33
CA PRO A 29 -2.88 17.27 -1.16
C PRO A 29 -3.55 18.00 0.01
N GLY A 30 -4.33 19.05 -0.27
CA GLY A 30 -5.00 19.85 0.77
C GLY A 30 -6.04 19.04 1.54
N ASP A 31 -6.88 18.28 0.84
CA ASP A 31 -7.90 17.44 1.47
C ASP A 31 -7.27 16.26 2.21
N THR A 32 -6.17 15.71 1.68
CA THR A 32 -5.38 14.67 2.35
C THR A 32 -4.82 15.17 3.67
N ALA A 33 -4.28 16.39 3.71
CA ALA A 33 -3.75 16.98 4.94
C ALA A 33 -4.81 17.14 6.03
N ILE A 34 -6.00 17.61 5.66
CA ILE A 34 -7.13 17.74 6.59
C ILE A 34 -7.56 16.37 7.13
N ALA A 35 -7.57 15.33 6.28
CA ALA A 35 -7.93 13.98 6.69
C ALA A 35 -6.86 13.36 7.60
N LEU A 36 -5.58 13.40 7.20
CA LEU A 36 -4.48 12.77 7.95
C LEU A 36 -4.30 13.36 9.35
N ALA A 37 -4.61 14.65 9.54
CA ALA A 37 -4.62 15.30 10.84
C ALA A 37 -5.65 14.73 11.83
N GLN A 38 -6.69 14.04 11.34
CA GLN A 38 -7.75 13.44 12.15
C GLN A 38 -7.57 11.92 12.34
N MET A 39 -6.59 11.33 11.66
CA MET A 39 -6.35 9.89 11.66
C MET A 39 -5.24 9.54 12.64
N ASN A 40 -5.40 8.45 13.39
CA ASN A 40 -4.40 7.97 14.34
C ASN A 40 -3.18 7.38 13.65
N GLY A 41 -2.08 7.28 14.41
CA GLY A 41 -0.85 6.62 14.01
C GLY A 41 0.07 7.48 13.15
N LYS A 42 1.28 6.97 12.95
CA LYS A 42 2.26 7.47 11.97
C LYS A 42 1.97 6.86 10.61
N LYS A 43 2.01 7.65 9.54
CA LYS A 43 1.62 7.21 8.19
C LYS A 43 2.80 7.27 7.25
N ILE A 44 3.20 6.11 6.74
CA ILE A 44 4.24 5.98 5.71
C ILE A 44 3.56 5.66 4.39
N LEU A 45 3.73 6.50 3.36
CA LEU A 45 3.13 6.27 2.05
C LEU A 45 4.05 5.42 1.17
N ILE A 46 3.51 4.34 0.60
CA ILE A 46 4.10 3.66 -0.55
C ILE A 46 3.38 4.19 -1.79
N CYS A 47 4.06 4.98 -2.62
CA CYS A 47 3.44 5.76 -3.69
C CYS A 47 2.61 4.91 -4.66
N GLY A 48 1.33 5.26 -4.79
CA GLY A 48 0.44 4.75 -5.83
C GLY A 48 0.41 5.64 -7.07
N ASN A 49 -0.28 5.18 -8.11
CA ASN A 49 -0.28 5.86 -9.40
C ASN A 49 -1.24 7.06 -9.47
N HIS A 50 -2.18 7.16 -8.53
CA HIS A 50 -3.05 8.32 -8.38
C HIS A 50 -2.53 9.35 -7.39
N ASP A 51 -1.45 9.05 -6.66
CA ASP A 51 -0.79 10.02 -5.80
C ASP A 51 -0.05 11.07 -6.65
N PRO A 52 -0.10 12.38 -6.29
CA PRO A 52 0.57 13.43 -7.05
C PRO A 52 2.10 13.27 -7.08
N MET A 53 2.65 12.51 -6.13
CA MET A 53 4.06 12.14 -6.03
C MET A 53 4.48 11.18 -7.14
N PHE A 54 3.55 10.47 -7.79
CA PHE A 54 3.86 9.36 -8.70
C PHE A 54 4.80 9.74 -9.85
N LYS A 55 4.51 10.85 -10.53
CA LYS A 55 5.35 11.32 -11.65
C LYS A 55 6.70 11.84 -11.16
N LEU A 56 6.72 12.48 -9.99
CA LEU A 56 7.92 13.05 -9.39
C LEU A 56 8.89 11.94 -8.94
N MET A 57 8.36 10.85 -8.36
CA MET A 57 9.13 9.69 -7.93
C MET A 57 9.82 8.94 -9.08
N GLN A 58 9.33 9.11 -10.32
CA GLN A 58 9.94 8.56 -11.53
C GLN A 58 10.97 9.50 -12.19
N GLY A 59 11.13 10.72 -11.65
CA GLY A 59 11.96 11.75 -12.22
C GLY A 59 13.41 11.74 -11.71
N THR A 60 14.05 12.90 -11.88
CA THR A 60 15.38 13.22 -11.36
C THR A 60 15.43 13.18 -9.83
N GLN A 61 16.64 13.21 -9.26
CA GLN A 61 16.83 13.27 -7.82
C GLN A 61 16.09 14.46 -7.17
N GLN A 62 16.16 15.64 -7.79
CA GLN A 62 15.43 16.82 -7.33
C GLN A 62 13.92 16.59 -7.31
N GLN A 63 13.36 15.97 -8.36
CA GLN A 63 11.93 15.69 -8.40
C GLN A 63 11.52 14.68 -7.32
N LYS A 64 12.37 13.70 -7.00
CA LYS A 64 12.11 12.79 -5.88
C LYS A 64 12.10 13.54 -4.55
N GLU A 65 13.03 14.45 -4.33
CA GLU A 65 13.05 15.32 -3.14
C GLU A 65 11.78 16.18 -3.05
N ASP A 66 11.32 16.73 -4.18
CA ASP A 66 10.05 17.47 -4.25
C ASP A 66 8.86 16.57 -3.89
N ALA A 67 8.88 15.30 -4.31
CA ALA A 67 7.85 14.31 -3.96
C ALA A 67 7.81 14.05 -2.45
N HIS A 68 8.97 13.86 -1.83
CA HIS A 68 9.08 13.72 -0.38
C HIS A 68 8.57 14.97 0.34
N GLY A 69 8.97 16.16 -0.12
CA GLY A 69 8.48 17.43 0.43
C GLY A 69 6.96 17.55 0.36
N LEU A 70 6.35 17.17 -0.77
CA LEU A 70 4.90 17.16 -0.92
C LEU A 70 4.21 16.15 0.01
N ALA A 71 4.79 14.97 0.22
CA ALA A 71 4.24 13.98 1.15
C ALA A 71 4.23 14.47 2.59
N LEU A 72 5.32 15.10 3.03
CA LEU A 72 5.41 15.74 4.35
C LEU A 72 4.38 16.88 4.49
N GLN A 73 4.19 17.69 3.45
CA GLN A 73 3.15 18.74 3.44
C GLN A 73 1.73 18.18 3.55
N CYS A 74 1.48 16.99 2.99
CA CYS A 74 0.22 16.29 3.17
C CYS A 74 0.06 15.71 4.58
N GLY A 75 1.11 15.63 5.39
CA GLY A 75 1.07 15.05 6.73
C GLY A 75 1.41 13.56 6.80
N PHE A 76 2.04 13.00 5.75
CA PHE A 76 2.73 11.71 5.88
C PHE A 76 4.05 11.89 6.61
N ASP A 77 4.50 10.86 7.30
CA ASP A 77 5.79 10.84 8.01
C ASP A 77 6.95 10.44 7.09
N ASP A 78 6.68 9.65 6.04
CA ASP A 78 7.66 9.22 5.06
C ASP A 78 7.01 8.78 3.74
N LEU A 79 7.80 8.69 2.67
CA LEU A 79 7.37 8.31 1.32
C LEU A 79 8.36 7.31 0.71
N HIS A 80 7.85 6.24 0.12
CA HIS A 80 8.65 5.24 -0.61
C HIS A 80 8.02 4.90 -1.94
N TRP A 81 8.84 4.53 -2.92
CA TRP A 81 8.34 3.90 -4.15
C TRP A 81 7.96 2.43 -3.91
N GLN A 82 8.87 1.71 -3.27
CA GLN A 82 8.71 0.36 -2.76
C GLN A 82 9.48 0.29 -1.44
N HIS A 83 9.06 -0.58 -0.54
CA HIS A 83 9.74 -0.78 0.73
C HIS A 83 9.87 -2.27 1.02
N THR A 84 10.94 -2.67 1.68
CA THR A 84 11.13 -4.06 2.13
C THR A 84 11.38 -4.05 3.62
N MET A 85 10.65 -4.87 4.35
CA MET A 85 10.79 -5.01 5.79
C MET A 85 10.72 -6.48 6.20
N ARG A 86 11.01 -6.77 7.46
CA ARG A 86 10.84 -8.10 8.03
C ARG A 86 9.66 -8.09 8.98
N ILE A 87 8.73 -9.02 8.80
CA ILE A 87 7.60 -9.24 9.71
C ILE A 87 7.79 -10.59 10.39
N GLU A 88 7.65 -10.63 11.72
CA GLU A 88 7.76 -11.88 12.48
C GLU A 88 6.65 -12.85 12.05
N GLY A 89 6.98 -14.14 11.89
CA GLY A 89 6.04 -15.14 11.39
C GLY A 89 5.83 -15.17 9.86
N ILE A 90 6.35 -14.18 9.11
CA ILE A 90 6.36 -14.19 7.64
C ILE A 90 7.79 -14.24 7.09
N GLY A 91 8.71 -13.42 7.61
CA GLY A 91 10.04 -13.22 7.04
C GLY A 91 10.13 -11.92 6.24
N GLN A 92 10.81 -11.93 5.09
CA GLN A 92 10.97 -10.74 4.27
C GLN A 92 9.68 -10.43 3.51
N VAL A 93 9.21 -9.19 3.62
CA VAL A 93 7.96 -8.69 3.02
C VAL A 93 8.27 -7.47 2.17
N LYS A 94 7.80 -7.48 0.92
CA LYS A 94 7.85 -6.32 0.03
C LYS A 94 6.53 -5.58 0.04
N LEU A 95 6.60 -4.26 0.03
CA LEU A 95 5.48 -3.35 -0.09
C LEU A 95 5.63 -2.60 -1.41
N SER A 96 4.59 -2.65 -2.24
CA SER A 96 4.53 -1.94 -3.53
C SER A 96 3.07 -1.69 -3.84
N HIS A 97 2.72 -0.50 -4.33
CA HIS A 97 1.35 -0.25 -4.73
C HIS A 97 0.86 -1.25 -5.80
N PHE A 98 1.69 -1.52 -6.81
CA PHE A 98 1.34 -2.45 -7.87
C PHE A 98 1.58 -3.93 -7.47
N PRO A 99 0.69 -4.86 -7.87
CA PRO A 99 0.95 -6.29 -7.80
C PRO A 99 1.98 -6.74 -8.85
N TYR A 100 2.46 -7.98 -8.73
CA TYR A 100 3.34 -8.56 -9.75
C TYR A 100 2.70 -8.66 -11.14
N LEU A 101 1.44 -9.06 -11.22
CA LEU A 101 0.67 -9.15 -12.47
C LEU A 101 -0.72 -8.50 -12.28
N PRO A 102 -1.31 -7.94 -13.34
CA PRO A 102 -2.71 -7.49 -13.28
C PRO A 102 -3.65 -8.69 -13.10
N PRO A 103 -4.86 -8.48 -12.55
CA PRO A 103 -5.93 -9.48 -12.64
C PRO A 103 -6.16 -9.88 -14.11
N LYS A 104 -6.48 -11.16 -14.36
CA LYS A 104 -6.57 -11.71 -15.73
C LYS A 104 -7.67 -11.06 -16.57
N ASP A 105 -8.74 -10.64 -15.89
CA ASP A 105 -9.93 -9.99 -16.42
C ASP A 105 -9.97 -8.50 -16.08
N ALA A 106 -8.83 -7.93 -15.67
CA ALA A 106 -8.76 -6.53 -15.28
C ALA A 106 -9.11 -5.62 -16.47
N PRO A 107 -9.81 -4.49 -16.25
CA PRO A 107 -10.00 -3.48 -17.28
C PRO A 107 -8.65 -2.90 -17.75
N GLU A 108 -8.66 -2.25 -18.91
CA GLU A 108 -7.43 -1.80 -19.60
C GLU A 108 -6.57 -0.87 -18.74
N ASP A 109 -7.19 -0.03 -17.89
CA ASP A 109 -6.49 0.89 -16.99
C ASP A 109 -5.66 0.16 -15.91
N GLN A 110 -6.14 -0.97 -15.40
CA GLN A 110 -5.44 -1.83 -14.44
C GLN A 110 -4.36 -2.72 -15.10
N GLN A 111 -4.38 -2.85 -16.43
CA GLN A 111 -3.34 -3.55 -17.20
C GLN A 111 -2.11 -2.69 -17.50
N ARG A 112 -2.14 -1.39 -17.15
CA ARG A 112 -1.04 -0.45 -17.38
C ARG A 112 0.13 -0.69 -16.40
N TYR A 113 1.21 0.05 -16.63
CA TYR A 113 2.37 0.13 -15.73
C TYR A 113 3.12 -1.21 -15.53
N LEU A 114 3.07 -2.11 -16.53
CA LEU A 114 3.71 -3.43 -16.46
C LEU A 114 5.21 -3.33 -16.15
N GLU A 115 5.86 -2.30 -16.66
CA GLU A 115 7.27 -1.99 -16.46
C GLU A 115 7.61 -1.49 -15.04
N LEU A 116 6.61 -0.94 -14.33
CA LEU A 116 6.74 -0.37 -12.98
C LEU A 116 6.39 -1.38 -11.89
N ARG A 117 5.79 -2.52 -12.26
CA ARG A 117 5.43 -3.59 -11.33
C ARG A 117 6.68 -4.19 -10.66
N PRO A 118 6.59 -4.58 -9.38
CA PRO A 118 7.73 -5.13 -8.67
C PRO A 118 8.18 -6.44 -9.32
N LYS A 119 9.46 -6.77 -9.14
CA LYS A 119 10.01 -8.10 -9.47
C LYS A 119 10.28 -8.87 -8.17
N PRO A 120 10.09 -10.19 -8.14
CA PRO A 120 10.53 -11.00 -7.00
C PRO A 120 12.03 -10.83 -6.77
N THR A 121 12.43 -10.56 -5.52
CA THR A 121 13.83 -10.35 -5.10
C THR A 121 14.24 -11.22 -3.90
N GLY A 122 13.43 -12.24 -3.57
CA GLY A 122 13.69 -13.15 -2.45
C GLY A 122 12.74 -12.97 -1.26
N GLU A 123 11.80 -12.02 -1.35
CA GLU A 123 10.73 -11.85 -0.37
C GLU A 123 9.78 -13.06 -0.33
N ASN A 124 9.20 -13.30 0.86
CA ASN A 124 8.22 -14.35 1.07
C ASN A 124 6.80 -13.90 0.73
N LEU A 125 6.53 -12.60 0.83
CA LEU A 125 5.22 -11.99 0.65
C LEU A 125 5.35 -10.62 -0.02
N LEU A 126 4.42 -10.31 -0.92
CA LEU A 126 4.15 -8.97 -1.41
C LEU A 126 2.84 -8.44 -0.81
N LEU A 127 2.89 -7.27 -0.18
CA LEU A 127 1.71 -6.47 0.16
C LEU A 127 1.51 -5.42 -0.93
N HIS A 128 0.29 -5.35 -1.48
CA HIS A 128 -0.03 -4.40 -2.55
C HIS A 128 -1.46 -3.89 -2.49
N GLY A 129 -1.75 -2.87 -3.30
CA GLY A 129 -3.10 -2.35 -3.54
C GLY A 129 -3.45 -2.46 -5.03
N HIS A 130 -3.94 -1.36 -5.61
CA HIS A 130 -4.21 -1.16 -7.05
C HIS A 130 -5.34 -2.00 -7.66
N VAL A 131 -5.60 -3.19 -7.14
CA VAL A 131 -6.59 -4.13 -7.71
C VAL A 131 -7.95 -4.05 -6.99
N HIS A 132 -8.21 -3.01 -6.19
CA HIS A 132 -9.52 -2.77 -5.57
C HIS A 132 -10.12 -4.03 -4.92
N SER A 133 -11.37 -4.39 -5.26
CA SER A 133 -12.11 -5.54 -4.73
C SER A 133 -11.62 -6.90 -5.25
N TYR A 134 -10.62 -6.97 -6.13
CA TYR A 134 -10.07 -8.23 -6.60
C TYR A 134 -9.27 -8.92 -5.50
N TRP A 135 -9.84 -9.99 -4.97
CA TRP A 135 -9.26 -11.00 -4.05
C TRP A 135 -8.47 -10.45 -2.84
N GLN A 136 -8.43 -11.22 -1.76
CA GLN A 136 -7.56 -10.88 -0.62
C GLN A 136 -6.16 -11.48 -0.78
N CYS A 137 -6.06 -12.66 -1.41
CA CYS A 137 -4.81 -13.38 -1.64
C CYS A 137 -4.73 -13.89 -3.07
N GLN A 138 -3.52 -13.86 -3.63
CA GLN A 138 -3.22 -14.43 -4.94
C GLN A 138 -1.79 -14.94 -4.96
N GLN A 139 -1.56 -16.08 -5.60
CA GLN A 139 -0.21 -16.58 -5.86
C GLN A 139 -0.07 -16.92 -7.34
N ASP A 140 0.72 -16.14 -8.05
CA ASP A 140 1.03 -16.43 -9.45
C ASP A 140 2.16 -17.46 -9.54
N ALA A 141 2.14 -18.27 -10.60
CA ALA A 141 3.18 -19.27 -10.84
C ALA A 141 4.58 -18.64 -10.82
N GLY A 142 5.46 -19.20 -9.98
CA GLY A 142 6.84 -18.75 -9.81
C GLY A 142 7.01 -17.42 -9.07
N LYS A 143 5.97 -16.91 -8.38
CA LYS A 143 6.05 -15.69 -7.59
C LYS A 143 5.69 -15.93 -6.11
N PRO A 144 6.19 -15.09 -5.19
CA PRO A 144 5.73 -15.08 -3.81
C PRO A 144 4.21 -14.86 -3.71
N LEU A 145 3.65 -15.24 -2.56
CA LEU A 145 2.26 -14.89 -2.25
C LEU A 145 2.09 -13.38 -2.30
N MET A 146 0.92 -12.93 -2.79
CA MET A 146 0.49 -11.54 -2.75
C MET A 146 -0.72 -11.43 -1.84
N ILE A 147 -0.73 -10.42 -0.98
CA ILE A 147 -1.91 -10.01 -0.21
C ILE A 147 -2.28 -8.60 -0.65
N ASN A 148 -3.53 -8.45 -1.10
CA ASN A 148 -4.14 -7.18 -1.38
C ASN A 148 -4.55 -6.54 -0.04
N VAL A 149 -3.98 -5.38 0.28
CA VAL A 149 -4.29 -4.61 1.51
C VAL A 149 -5.24 -3.44 1.26
N GLY A 150 -5.86 -3.38 0.07
CA GLY A 150 -6.87 -2.38 -0.25
C GLY A 150 -8.08 -2.52 0.68
N ILE A 151 -8.52 -1.39 1.25
CA ILE A 151 -9.59 -1.39 2.26
C ILE A 151 -10.92 -1.98 1.75
N ASP A 152 -11.12 -2.03 0.43
CA ASP A 152 -12.28 -2.63 -0.26
C ASP A 152 -12.44 -4.11 0.07
N VAL A 153 -11.34 -4.83 0.32
CA VAL A 153 -11.36 -6.24 0.70
C VAL A 153 -11.19 -6.46 2.20
N TRP A 154 -11.08 -5.39 3.00
CA TRP A 154 -10.89 -5.44 4.46
C TRP A 154 -12.00 -4.74 5.25
N GLY A 155 -13.19 -4.60 4.66
CA GLY A 155 -14.33 -3.99 5.33
C GLY A 155 -14.12 -2.50 5.64
N LEU A 156 -13.46 -1.80 4.71
CA LEU A 156 -13.12 -0.37 4.81
C LEU A 156 -12.20 -0.03 5.99
N ARG A 157 -11.34 -0.97 6.39
CA ARG A 157 -10.39 -0.81 7.50
C ARG A 157 -8.95 -1.13 7.07
N PRO A 158 -7.96 -0.53 7.74
CA PRO A 158 -6.60 -1.03 7.70
C PRO A 158 -6.52 -2.48 8.17
N VAL A 159 -5.58 -3.26 7.62
CA VAL A 159 -5.31 -4.62 8.06
C VAL A 159 -4.13 -4.62 9.03
N SER A 160 -4.27 -5.33 10.16
CA SER A 160 -3.21 -5.43 11.18
C SER A 160 -2.16 -6.46 10.81
N GLU A 161 -0.95 -6.29 11.36
CA GLU A 161 0.15 -7.26 11.20
C GLU A 161 -0.27 -8.68 11.62
N VAL A 162 -0.96 -8.82 12.74
CA VAL A 162 -1.45 -10.11 13.26
C VAL A 162 -2.38 -10.80 12.25
N ALA A 163 -3.26 -10.03 11.59
CA ALA A 163 -4.14 -10.56 10.56
C ALA A 163 -3.36 -11.01 9.31
N LEU A 164 -2.36 -10.22 8.89
CA LEU A 164 -1.48 -10.57 7.76
C LEU A 164 -0.69 -11.85 8.03
N VAL A 165 -0.08 -11.99 9.21
CA VAL A 165 0.65 -13.20 9.61
C VAL A 165 -0.27 -14.42 9.62
N SER A 166 -1.46 -14.27 10.20
CA SER A 166 -2.46 -15.35 10.25
C SER A 166 -2.90 -15.78 8.85
N LEU A 167 -3.10 -14.84 7.94
CA LEU A 167 -3.51 -15.12 6.57
C LEU A 167 -2.39 -15.77 5.77
N PHE A 168 -1.16 -15.26 5.88
CA PHE A 168 0.03 -15.83 5.24
C PHE A 168 0.25 -17.29 5.64
N GLN A 169 0.17 -17.59 6.94
CA GLN A 169 0.34 -18.95 7.45
C GLN A 169 -0.74 -19.91 6.97
N LYS A 170 -2.00 -19.45 6.88
CA LYS A 170 -3.10 -20.25 6.34
C LYS A 170 -2.93 -20.52 4.84
N ALA A 171 -2.52 -19.52 4.07
CA ALA A 171 -2.31 -19.66 2.63
C ALA A 171 -1.11 -20.57 2.29
N GLY A 172 -0.13 -20.70 3.20
CA GLY A 172 1.00 -21.61 3.06
C GLY A 172 0.75 -23.04 3.54
N GLN A 173 -0.43 -23.35 4.07
CA GLN A 173 -0.81 -24.72 4.46
C GLN A 173 -1.49 -25.43 3.26
N PRO A 174 -1.04 -26.65 2.89
CA PRO A 174 -1.62 -27.41 1.78
C PRO A 174 -3.05 -27.89 2.05
#